data_AF-A0AAV6HWD7-F1
#
_entry.id   AF-A0AAV6HWD7-F1
#
_cell.length_a   1.000
_cell.length_b   1.000
_cell.length_c   1.000
_cell.angle_alpha   90.00
_cell.angle_beta   90.00
_cell.angle_gamma   90.00
#
_symmetry.space_group_name_H-M   'P 1'
#
loop_
_entity.id
_entity.type
_entity.pdbx_description
1 polymer ?
#
loop_
_entity_poly.entity_id
_entity_poly.type
_entity_poly.pdbx_seq_one_letter_code
_entity_poly.pdbx_strand_id
1 'polypeptide(L)'
;MHMLNNGQSFSWRFTTNFWGTTFFFCHFYWGSHNTNFNIFNATIYSRQKLGFSSIIHYNCYWVARPDGFYFSNDNKSWEKIHNWI
;
A
#
# COMPACT_ATOMS: atom_id res chain seq x y z
N MET A 1 -3.60 4.18 -15.18
CA MET A 1 -4.43 3.04 -14.75
C MET A 1 -3.73 1.78 -15.21
N HIS A 2 -3.50 0.81 -14.31
CA HIS A 2 -2.88 -0.47 -14.65
C HIS A 2 -3.92 -1.57 -14.46
N MET A 3 -4.11 -2.43 -15.47
CA MET A 3 -4.91 -3.63 -15.33
C MET A 3 -4.00 -4.77 -14.91
N LEU A 4 -4.37 -5.46 -13.84
CA LEU A 4 -3.65 -6.63 -13.32
C LEU A 4 -4.56 -7.84 -13.39
N ASN A 5 -4.09 -8.90 -14.04
CA ASN A 5 -4.73 -10.20 -14.00
C ASN A 5 -4.36 -10.92 -12.70
N ASN A 6 -5.12 -11.97 -12.36
CA ASN A 6 -4.83 -12.79 -11.19
C ASN A 6 -3.38 -13.31 -11.23
N GLY A 7 -2.67 -13.19 -10.10
CA GLY A 7 -1.27 -13.57 -9.95
C GLY A 7 -0.24 -12.54 -10.47
N GLN A 8 -0.68 -11.45 -11.11
CA GLN A 8 0.24 -10.39 -11.53
C GLN A 8 0.54 -9.43 -10.37
N SER A 9 1.75 -8.87 -10.41
CA SER A 9 2.18 -7.84 -9.46
C SER A 9 2.64 -6.59 -10.20
N PHE A 10 2.40 -5.45 -9.57
CA PHE A 10 2.94 -4.16 -9.99
C PHE A 10 3.74 -3.60 -8.82
N SER A 11 4.94 -3.11 -9.12
CA SER A 11 5.81 -2.52 -8.12
C SER A 11 6.43 -1.23 -8.66
N TRP A 12 6.65 -0.29 -7.75
CA TRP A 12 7.36 0.94 -8.03
C TRP A 12 8.14 1.34 -6.80
N ARG A 13 9.16 2.15 -7.00
CA ARG A 13 10.00 2.69 -5.95
C ARG A 13 9.93 4.21 -6.01
N PHE A 14 9.91 4.83 -4.84
CA PHE A 14 9.89 6.28 -4.71
C PHE A 14 10.69 6.71 -3.49
N THR A 15 11.04 7.99 -3.44
CA THR A 15 11.60 8.65 -2.27
C THR A 15 10.59 9.66 -1.75
N THR A 16 10.46 9.77 -0.43
CA THR A 16 9.59 10.79 0.17
C THR A 16 10.14 12.19 -0.10
N ASN A 17 9.25 13.17 -0.24
CA ASN A 17 9.64 14.56 -0.38
C ASN A 17 10.33 15.07 0.90
N PHE A 18 11.04 16.19 0.78
CA PHE A 18 11.78 16.80 1.88
C PHE A 18 10.90 17.11 3.10
N TRP A 19 9.62 17.41 2.88
CA TRP A 19 8.66 17.79 3.92
C TRP A 19 8.02 16.60 4.64
N GLY A 20 8.32 15.36 4.24
CA GLY A 20 7.71 14.16 4.85
C GLY A 20 6.20 14.04 4.61
N THR A 21 5.67 14.66 3.55
CA THR A 21 4.24 14.71 3.23
C THR A 21 3.85 13.84 2.04
N THR A 22 4.78 13.03 1.52
CA THR A 22 4.50 12.12 0.40
C THR A 22 3.37 11.16 0.74
N PHE A 23 2.43 11.08 -0.19
CA PHE A 23 1.19 10.35 -0.03
C PHE A 23 0.82 9.67 -1.34
N PHE A 24 0.41 8.41 -1.25
CA PHE A 24 -0.14 7.65 -2.36
C PHE A 24 -1.44 6.98 -1.93
N PHE A 25 -2.45 7.13 -2.77
CA PHE A 25 -3.70 6.39 -2.68
C PHE A 25 -3.87 5.58 -3.96
N CYS A 26 -4.64 4.51 -3.88
CA CYS A 26 -5.00 3.71 -5.03
C CYS A 26 -6.51 3.53 -5.08
N HIS A 27 -7.01 3.48 -6.31
CA HIS A 27 -8.40 3.20 -6.60
C HIS A 27 -8.46 1.86 -7.34
N PHE A 28 -9.08 0.88 -6.69
CA PHE A 28 -9.22 -0.47 -7.20
C PHE A 28 -10.63 -0.69 -7.76
N TYR A 29 -10.67 -1.35 -8.90
CA TYR A 29 -11.89 -1.76 -9.60
C TYR A 29 -11.81 -3.26 -9.86
N TRP A 30 -12.86 -3.99 -9.52
CA TRP A 30 -12.96 -5.40 -9.84
C TRP A 30 -14.42 -5.82 -10.04
N GLY A 31 -14.82 -6.04 -11.30
CA GLY A 31 -16.23 -6.27 -11.63
C GLY A 31 -17.08 -5.07 -11.24
N SER A 32 -18.08 -5.28 -10.38
CA SER A 32 -18.91 -4.22 -9.79
C SER A 32 -18.31 -3.59 -8.53
N HIS A 33 -17.22 -4.15 -7.98
CA HIS A 33 -16.59 -3.63 -6.77
C HIS A 33 -15.70 -2.44 -7.06
N ASN A 34 -15.73 -1.49 -6.14
CA ASN A 34 -14.98 -0.25 -6.24
C ASN A 34 -14.53 0.17 -4.83
N THR A 35 -13.23 0.41 -4.66
CA THR A 35 -12.68 0.81 -3.36
C THR A 35 -11.44 1.67 -3.56
N ASN A 36 -11.33 2.73 -2.78
CA ASN A 36 -10.14 3.58 -2.74
C ASN A 36 -9.64 3.75 -1.30
N PHE A 37 -8.32 3.69 -1.13
CA PHE A 37 -7.69 3.93 0.17
C PHE A 37 -6.23 4.32 0.01
N ASN A 38 -5.67 4.76 1.13
CA ASN A 38 -4.29 5.24 1.21
C ASN A 38 -3.36 4.04 1.31
N ILE A 39 -2.55 3.83 0.27
CA ILE A 39 -1.58 2.74 0.23
C ILE A 39 -0.22 3.16 0.82
N PHE A 40 0.01 4.46 0.95
CA PHE A 40 1.18 5.02 1.61
C PHE A 40 0.92 6.45 2.12
N ASN A 41 1.35 6.74 3.36
CA ASN A 41 1.30 8.08 3.93
C ASN A 41 2.53 8.34 4.83
N ALA A 42 3.48 9.14 4.35
CA ALA A 42 4.72 9.44 5.06
C ALA A 42 4.49 10.05 6.46
N THR A 43 3.42 10.82 6.67
CA THR A 43 3.12 11.45 7.97
C THR A 43 2.61 10.45 9.02
N ILE A 44 1.96 9.37 8.60
CA ILE A 44 1.44 8.33 9.51
C ILE A 44 2.52 7.26 9.74
N TYR A 45 3.20 6.83 8.68
CA TYR A 45 4.23 5.80 8.76
C TYR A 45 5.45 6.26 9.58
N SER A 46 5.83 7.55 9.52
CA SER A 46 6.84 8.14 10.40
C SER A 46 6.44 8.16 11.89
N ARG A 47 5.14 8.09 12.20
CA ARG A 47 4.63 8.16 13.58
C ARG A 47 4.35 6.80 14.21
N GLN A 48 3.96 5.80 13.42
CA GLN A 48 3.44 4.53 13.97
C GLN A 48 4.44 3.38 13.98
N LYS A 49 5.48 3.35 13.13
CA LYS A 49 6.44 2.22 13.09
C LYS A 49 7.88 2.55 12.70
N LEU A 50 8.18 3.78 12.28
CA LEU A 50 9.45 4.07 11.62
C LEU A 50 10.10 5.29 12.28
N GLY A 51 11.03 5.03 13.20
CA GLY A 51 11.90 6.07 13.73
C GLY A 51 12.55 6.87 12.60
N PHE A 52 12.88 8.13 12.89
CA PHE A 52 13.48 9.16 12.02
C PHE A 52 14.83 8.78 11.38
N SER A 53 14.98 7.59 10.80
CA SER A 53 16.18 7.21 10.06
C SER A 53 15.88 7.24 8.57
N SER A 54 16.44 8.26 7.93
CA SER A 54 16.32 8.62 6.51
C SER A 54 16.86 7.56 5.52
N ILE A 55 17.20 6.36 6.00
CA ILE A 55 17.93 5.31 5.26
C ILE A 55 17.13 3.98 5.22
N ILE A 56 15.92 3.92 5.75
CA ILE A 56 15.15 2.66 5.75
C ILE A 56 14.49 2.45 4.38
N HIS A 57 14.96 1.44 3.63
CA HIS A 57 14.20 0.88 2.51
C HIS A 57 12.98 0.16 3.08
N TYR A 58 11.83 0.84 3.10
CA TYR A 58 10.59 0.24 3.55
C TYR A 58 9.85 -0.40 2.38
N ASN A 59 9.57 -1.69 2.48
CA ASN A 59 8.73 -2.38 1.50
C ASN A 59 7.28 -2.34 1.98
N CYS A 60 6.39 -1.86 1.12
CA CYS A 60 4.95 -1.93 1.30
C CYS A 60 4.41 -2.99 0.35
N TYR A 61 3.92 -4.10 0.88
CA TYR A 61 3.27 -5.13 0.10
C TYR A 61 1.76 -5.04 0.30
N TRP A 62 1.03 -4.99 -0.80
CA TRP A 62 -0.42 -4.99 -0.82
C TRP A 62 -0.91 -6.13 -1.70
N VAL A 63 -1.90 -6.88 -1.23
CA VAL A 63 -2.54 -7.96 -1.99
C VAL A 63 -4.04 -7.78 -1.95
N ALA A 64 -4.65 -7.70 -3.13
CA ALA A 64 -6.09 -7.79 -3.29
C ALA A 64 -6.48 -9.27 -3.39
N ARG A 65 -7.43 -9.70 -2.56
CA ARG A 65 -8.01 -11.05 -2.53
C ARG A 65 -9.53 -10.95 -2.69
N PRO A 66 -10.25 -12.04 -2.99
CA PRO A 66 -11.70 -12.00 -3.15
C PRO A 66 -12.46 -11.42 -1.94
N ASP A 67 -11.92 -11.58 -0.73
CA ASP A 67 -12.55 -11.12 0.49
C ASP A 67 -12.09 -9.73 0.96
N GLY A 68 -11.06 -9.15 0.35
CA GLY A 68 -10.57 -7.81 0.68
C GLY A 68 -9.09 -7.58 0.41
N PHE A 69 -8.55 -6.55 1.05
CA PHE A 69 -7.18 -6.08 0.87
C PHE A 69 -6.33 -6.36 2.09
N TYR A 70 -5.13 -6.88 1.81
CA TYR A 70 -4.16 -7.27 2.80
C TYR A 70 -2.89 -6.44 2.65
N PHE A 71 -2.25 -6.14 3.78
CA PHE A 71 -0.98 -5.42 3.85
C PHE A 71 0.08 -6.26 4.56
N SER A 72 1.31 -6.09 4.13
CA SER A 72 2.49 -6.65 4.78
C SER A 72 3.70 -5.72 4.59
N ASN A 73 4.59 -5.70 5.56
CA ASN A 73 5.87 -4.99 5.49
C ASN A 73 7.07 -5.94 5.30
N ASP A 74 6.86 -7.25 5.41
CA ASP A 74 7.88 -8.30 5.34
C ASP A 74 7.57 -9.36 4.25
N ASN A 75 6.43 -9.21 3.55
CA ASN A 75 5.88 -10.15 2.57
C ASN A 75 5.57 -11.55 3.15
N LYS A 76 5.44 -11.66 4.47
CA LYS A 76 5.20 -12.93 5.19
C LYS A 76 3.99 -12.83 6.10
N SER A 77 3.94 -11.78 6.91
CA SER A 77 2.89 -11.49 7.86
C SER A 77 1.86 -10.58 7.21
N TRP A 78 0.65 -11.10 6.97
CA TRP A 78 -0.40 -10.39 6.24
C TRP A 78 -1.57 -10.03 7.15
N GLU A 79 -1.92 -8.76 7.18
CA GLU A 79 -3.07 -8.24 7.92
C GLU A 79 -4.14 -7.77 6.93
N LYS A 80 -5.40 -8.17 7.16
CA LYS A 80 -6.53 -7.67 6.38
C LYS A 80 -6.91 -6.28 6.87
N ILE A 81 -6.81 -5.27 6.00
CA ILE A 81 -7.05 -3.86 6.39
C ILE A 81 -8.39 -3.35 5.85
N HIS A 82 -8.82 -3.81 4.68
CA HIS A 82 -10.06 -3.37 4.06
C HIS A 82 -10.84 -4.54 3.44
N ASN A 83 -12.17 -4.42 3.40
CA ASN A 83 -13.01 -5.28 2.56
C ASN A 83 -13.22 -4.60 1.20
N TRP A 84 -13.67 -5.37 0.20
CA TRP A 84 -14.34 -4.76 -0.94
C TRP A 84 -15.64 -4.09 -0.50
N ILE A 85 -15.99 -3.01 -1.20
CA ILE A 85 -17.28 -2.31 -1.09
C ILE A 85 -18.06 -2.55 -2.38
#